data_AF-A0A2N3QNG4-F1
#
_entry.id   AF-A0A2N3QNG4-F1
#
_cell.length_a   1.000
_cell.length_b   1.000
_cell.length_c   1.000
_cell.angle_alpha   90.00
_cell.angle_beta   90.00
_cell.angle_gamma   90.00
#
_symmetry.space_group_name_H-M   'P 1'
#
loop_
_entity.id
_entity.type
_entity.pdbx_description
1 polymer ?
#
loop_
_entity_poly.entity_id
_entity_poly.type
_entity_poly.pdbx_seq_one_letter_code
_entity_poly.pdbx_strand_id
1 'polypeptide(L)'
;MGKSFDESKVRRNNDGTFADKDKHHAPTDLPAADNDHTPVGEEFIDNANTIAGELFERKQDWDDLPIGGCYRINDFGDYVTEDDWDEVWDGHPLEEKAWMLADNGRYSTADVARMTPAEIEAAYDEGDIYIDTYGHETYAYYTEKYEEDDYDLDEPIGASMADTIRQTGERLAEQSHESMDFEPGEHVHATPDGFVSETEWEQAWGDQPAYARAAYELSCRHPGLNMENLSPKQIAAINNSEQAYEEYIYEDGGAQHLRESDTMLSKQDRLSADMYRQNERNAQYAGRDLNDVICMRESTYTGNDGTLTADVQRSTLRILDSPNPTADMDSMSTVALGLNHDPDNTVHMITGQMSGHSDAHSLKQSLKEQLDSDTTYDHENAERLSTALNIIANNADDTQGAGWLATSLGAFADYRHGDKGQARRTANEVRHSLQAHADDPATRSKPWQTAGIVADAILDA
;
A
#
# COMPACT_ATOMS: atom_id res chain seq x y z
N MET A 1 73.81 34.40 26.99
CA MET A 1 74.22 35.74 26.50
C MET A 1 73.44 36.01 25.24
N GLY A 2 72.65 37.10 25.23
CA GLY A 2 71.64 37.37 24.20
C GLY A 2 72.20 37.76 22.84
N LYS A 3 71.33 37.73 21.83
CA LYS A 3 71.50 38.52 20.61
C LYS A 3 70.25 39.35 20.35
N SER A 4 70.53 40.63 20.18
CA SER A 4 69.67 41.76 19.80
C SER A 4 68.88 41.48 18.54
N PHE A 5 67.65 42.02 18.51
CA PHE A 5 66.88 42.20 17.29
C PHE A 5 67.59 43.21 16.37
N ASP A 6 67.57 42.96 15.06
CA ASP A 6 68.20 43.78 14.02
C ASP A 6 67.10 44.35 13.11
N GLU A 7 66.83 45.65 13.26
CA GLU A 7 65.77 46.37 12.54
C GLU A 7 66.03 46.52 11.04
N SER A 8 67.21 46.16 10.53
CA SER A 8 67.57 46.29 9.11
C SER A 8 66.85 45.32 8.16
N LYS A 9 66.06 44.37 8.70
CA LYS A 9 65.39 43.32 7.91
C LYS A 9 63.93 43.62 7.55
N VAL A 10 63.37 44.73 8.00
CA VAL A 10 62.02 45.16 7.63
C VAL A 10 62.12 46.09 6.42
N ARG A 11 61.75 45.59 5.23
CA ARG A 11 61.63 46.44 4.04
C ARG A 11 60.38 47.30 4.16
N ARG A 12 60.60 48.60 4.37
CA ARG A 12 59.58 49.66 4.27
C ARG A 12 59.76 50.40 2.96
N ASN A 13 58.70 50.99 2.47
CA ASN A 13 58.76 51.95 1.38
C ASN A 13 59.45 53.25 1.85
N ASN A 14 59.85 54.12 0.92
CA ASN A 14 60.55 55.39 1.23
C ASN A 14 59.73 56.41 2.04
N ASP A 15 58.45 56.13 2.30
CA ASP A 15 57.53 56.91 3.12
C ASP A 15 57.20 56.25 4.48
N GLY A 16 57.79 55.09 4.78
CA GLY A 16 57.74 54.45 6.10
C GLY A 16 56.62 53.44 6.33
N THR A 17 55.86 53.03 5.31
CA THR A 17 54.82 51.99 5.41
C THR A 17 55.23 50.65 4.79
N PHE A 18 54.54 49.55 5.14
CA PHE A 18 54.78 48.19 4.64
C PHE A 18 54.09 47.97 3.28
N ALA A 19 54.79 47.41 2.30
CA ALA A 19 54.30 47.21 0.94
C ALA A 19 53.59 45.87 0.76
N ASP A 20 52.43 45.86 0.10
CA ASP A 20 51.71 44.63 -0.21
C ASP A 20 51.12 44.61 -1.64
N LYS A 21 50.92 43.37 -2.13
CA LYS A 21 50.09 42.85 -3.22
C LYS A 21 50.64 42.65 -4.66
N ASP A 22 50.79 41.36 -4.98
CA ASP A 22 49.92 40.53 -5.86
C ASP A 22 50.40 39.97 -7.21
N LYS A 23 50.09 38.66 -7.36
CA LYS A 23 49.64 37.86 -8.52
C LYS A 23 50.63 37.06 -9.41
N HIS A 24 50.45 35.73 -9.28
CA HIS A 24 50.58 34.60 -10.24
C HIS A 24 51.92 34.27 -10.93
N HIS A 25 52.58 33.19 -10.47
CA HIS A 25 53.00 32.01 -11.26
C HIS A 25 53.53 30.91 -10.30
N ALA A 26 53.06 29.67 -10.49
CA ALA A 26 53.43 28.47 -9.72
C ALA A 26 54.84 27.94 -10.06
N PRO A 27 55.28 26.78 -9.53
CA PRO A 27 55.55 26.44 -8.15
C PRO A 27 57.05 26.11 -7.97
N THR A 28 57.62 26.30 -6.79
CA THR A 28 58.91 25.69 -6.46
C THR A 28 58.90 25.28 -5.00
N ASP A 29 58.37 24.07 -4.82
CA ASP A 29 58.61 23.11 -3.75
C ASP A 29 59.53 23.57 -2.62
N LEU A 30 58.88 24.06 -1.56
CA LEU A 30 59.16 23.56 -0.23
C LEU A 30 58.19 22.39 -0.01
N PRO A 31 58.62 21.27 0.58
CA PRO A 31 57.69 20.16 0.81
C PRO A 31 56.56 20.69 1.69
N ALA A 32 55.36 20.78 1.12
CA ALA A 32 54.14 20.84 1.91
C ALA A 32 54.21 19.62 2.82
N ALA A 33 54.20 19.83 4.13
CA ALA A 33 53.90 18.72 5.02
C ALA A 33 52.57 18.15 4.55
N ASP A 34 52.56 16.85 4.33
CA ASP A 34 51.38 16.07 3.95
C ASP A 34 50.39 16.16 5.12
N ASN A 35 49.61 17.24 5.18
CA ASN A 35 48.65 17.49 6.26
C ASN A 35 47.49 16.48 6.19
N ASP A 36 47.34 15.73 5.10
CA ASP A 36 46.38 14.64 4.94
C ASP A 36 46.73 13.37 5.73
N HIS A 37 47.92 13.31 6.33
CA HIS A 37 48.42 12.12 7.02
C HIS A 37 48.63 12.31 8.52
N THR A 38 48.34 13.50 9.04
CA THR A 38 48.39 13.76 10.49
C THR A 38 46.97 13.90 11.03
N PRO A 39 46.67 13.33 12.21
CA PRO A 39 45.38 13.52 12.85
C PRO A 39 45.03 14.99 13.07
N VAL A 40 43.76 15.35 12.87
CA VAL A 40 43.27 16.74 12.98
C VAL A 40 43.40 17.31 14.40
N GLY A 41 43.35 16.46 15.43
CA GLY A 41 43.54 16.83 16.83
C GLY A 41 42.31 17.43 17.52
N GLU A 42 42.36 17.53 18.85
CA GLU A 42 41.24 18.00 19.68
C GLU A 42 40.90 19.48 19.42
N GLU A 43 41.91 20.33 19.17
CA GLU A 43 41.72 21.76 18.89
C GLU A 43 40.91 22.00 17.61
N PHE A 44 41.02 21.11 16.61
CA PHE A 44 40.22 21.17 15.39
C PHE A 44 38.75 20.87 15.66
N ILE A 45 38.46 19.88 16.50
CA ILE A 45 37.08 19.55 16.87
C ILE A 45 36.47 20.63 17.76
N ASP A 46 37.24 21.23 18.67
CA ASP A 46 36.79 22.39 19.45
C ASP A 46 36.41 23.58 18.55
N ASN A 47 37.16 23.79 17.46
CA ASN A 47 36.84 24.81 16.46
C ASN A 47 35.55 24.46 15.68
N ALA A 48 35.39 23.20 15.25
CA ALA A 48 34.17 22.73 14.59
C ALA A 48 32.92 22.91 15.49
N ASN A 49 33.03 22.58 16.78
CA ASN A 49 31.96 22.80 17.76
C ASN A 49 31.65 24.29 17.99
N THR A 50 32.67 25.15 17.88
CA THR A 50 32.48 26.61 17.99
C THR A 50 31.67 27.14 16.81
N ILE A 51 31.95 26.65 15.59
CA ILE A 51 31.21 27.01 14.36
C ILE A 51 29.78 26.48 14.44
N ALA A 52 29.60 25.19 14.80
CA ALA A 52 28.29 24.58 14.99
C ALA A 52 27.44 25.28 16.06
N GLY A 53 28.07 25.94 17.04
CA GLY A 53 27.40 26.77 18.02
C GLY A 53 26.48 27.83 17.40
N GLU A 54 26.82 28.33 16.22
CA GLU A 54 26.00 29.32 15.52
C GLU A 54 24.71 28.73 14.90
N LEU A 55 24.65 27.41 14.66
CA LEU A 55 23.42 26.74 14.23
C LEU A 55 22.37 26.80 15.34
N PHE A 56 22.78 26.62 16.60
CA PHE A 56 21.88 26.69 17.75
C PHE A 56 21.35 28.10 18.02
N GLU A 57 22.02 29.15 17.53
CA GLU A 57 21.51 30.52 17.58
C GLU A 57 20.47 30.80 16.48
N ARG A 58 20.49 30.03 15.39
CA ARG A 58 19.59 30.13 14.22
C ARG A 58 18.47 29.08 14.22
N LYS A 59 18.38 28.27 15.27
CA LYS A 59 17.43 27.16 15.36
C LYS A 59 15.98 27.63 15.33
N GLN A 60 15.16 26.83 14.66
CA GLN A 60 13.72 27.02 14.50
C GLN A 60 13.02 25.70 14.84
N ASP A 61 11.79 25.82 15.35
CA ASP A 61 10.91 24.67 15.50
C ASP A 61 10.47 24.21 14.09
N TRP A 62 10.19 22.92 13.92
CA TRP A 62 9.76 22.33 12.63
C TRP A 62 8.59 23.10 11.99
N ASP A 63 7.64 23.51 12.82
CA ASP A 63 6.43 24.22 12.40
C ASP A 63 6.75 25.62 11.83
N ASP A 64 7.81 26.27 12.30
CA ASP A 64 8.18 27.63 11.89
C ASP A 64 9.12 27.68 10.67
N LEU A 65 9.68 26.52 10.25
CA LEU A 65 10.56 26.45 9.09
C LEU A 65 9.82 26.79 7.78
N PRO A 66 10.48 27.49 6.84
CA PRO A 66 9.96 27.61 5.48
C PRO A 66 9.97 26.26 4.75
N ILE A 67 9.12 26.14 3.72
CA ILE A 67 9.15 25.01 2.77
C ILE A 67 10.52 24.96 2.08
N GLY A 68 11.09 23.75 1.99
CA GLY A 68 12.40 23.51 1.37
C GLY A 68 13.34 22.67 2.24
N GLY A 69 14.61 22.63 1.82
CA GLY A 69 15.66 21.87 2.52
C GLY A 69 15.91 22.39 3.93
N CYS A 70 16.06 21.47 4.87
CA CYS A 70 16.37 21.77 6.25
C CYS A 70 17.18 20.65 6.91
N TYR A 71 17.88 21.01 7.98
CA TYR A 71 18.70 20.09 8.75
C TYR A 71 18.17 20.04 10.18
N ARG A 72 17.87 18.83 10.66
CA ARG A 72 17.77 18.60 12.10
C ARG A 72 19.17 18.73 12.69
N ILE A 73 19.35 19.41 13.83
CA ILE A 73 20.69 19.62 14.41
C ILE A 73 20.90 18.92 15.76
N ASN A 74 19.84 18.37 16.37
CA ASN A 74 19.91 17.58 17.60
C ASN A 74 18.69 16.65 17.82
N ASP A 75 18.74 15.89 18.92
CA ASP A 75 17.69 14.96 19.35
C ASP A 75 16.43 15.64 19.91
N PHE A 76 16.53 16.90 20.33
CA PHE A 76 15.41 17.70 20.84
C PHE A 76 14.46 18.22 19.74
N GLY A 77 14.79 17.99 18.46
CA GLY A 77 13.95 18.46 17.34
C GLY A 77 14.19 19.93 17.01
N ASP A 78 15.40 20.43 17.25
CA ASP A 78 15.82 21.73 16.74
C ASP A 78 16.24 21.60 15.28
N TYR A 79 15.78 22.53 14.43
CA TYR A 79 16.07 22.54 12.99
C TYR A 79 16.68 23.86 12.54
N VAL A 80 17.36 23.85 11.39
CA VAL A 80 17.80 25.04 10.66
C VAL A 80 17.46 24.90 9.18
N THR A 81 17.33 26.02 8.48
CA THR A 81 17.16 26.00 7.02
C THR A 81 18.44 25.56 6.32
N GLU A 82 18.34 25.02 5.10
CA GLU A 82 19.51 24.72 4.26
C GLU A 82 20.36 25.98 4.01
N ASP A 83 19.73 27.15 3.81
CA ASP A 83 20.44 28.42 3.68
C ASP A 83 21.27 28.78 4.94
N ASP A 84 20.70 28.59 6.14
CA ASP A 84 21.40 28.82 7.40
C ASP A 84 22.53 27.81 7.64
N TRP A 85 22.32 26.55 7.21
CA TRP A 85 23.33 25.49 7.26
C TRP A 85 24.53 25.85 6.36
N ASP A 86 24.26 26.19 5.10
CA ASP A 86 25.28 26.57 4.13
C ASP A 86 26.03 27.83 4.56
N GLU A 87 25.36 28.82 5.14
CA GLU A 87 26.00 30.04 5.64
C GLU A 87 26.98 29.76 6.78
N VAL A 88 26.59 28.91 7.75
CA VAL A 88 27.44 28.59 8.91
C VAL A 88 28.66 27.77 8.50
N TRP A 89 28.50 26.86 7.53
CA TRP A 89 29.59 25.99 7.07
C TRP A 89 30.40 26.56 5.90
N ASP A 90 30.05 27.74 5.37
CA ASP A 90 30.79 28.37 4.27
C ASP A 90 32.28 28.53 4.61
N GLY A 91 33.14 27.95 3.77
CA GLY A 91 34.59 27.94 3.98
C GLY A 91 35.11 26.92 5.00
N HIS A 92 34.24 26.10 5.59
CA HIS A 92 34.55 25.10 6.64
C HIS A 92 34.07 23.66 6.33
N PRO A 93 34.28 23.13 5.11
CA PRO A 93 33.70 21.84 4.70
C PRO A 93 34.30 20.62 5.40
N LEU A 94 35.53 20.71 5.92
CA LEU A 94 36.14 19.59 6.65
C LEU A 94 35.67 19.55 8.10
N GLU A 95 35.45 20.73 8.70
CA GLU A 95 34.88 20.91 10.02
C GLU A 95 33.41 20.46 10.06
N GLU A 96 32.62 20.77 9.02
CA GLU A 96 31.24 20.26 8.85
C GLU A 96 31.21 18.73 8.92
N LYS A 97 32.01 18.06 8.08
CA LYS A 97 32.10 16.60 8.03
C LYS A 97 32.60 16.01 9.35
N ALA A 98 33.60 16.62 9.97
CA ALA A 98 34.13 16.17 11.25
C ALA A 98 33.09 16.31 12.37
N TRP A 99 32.33 17.40 12.39
CA TRP A 99 31.25 17.62 13.34
C TRP A 99 30.12 16.62 13.14
N MET A 100 29.69 16.39 11.89
CA MET A 100 28.69 15.38 11.56
C MET A 100 29.12 13.96 11.97
N LEU A 101 30.41 13.61 11.84
CA LEU A 101 30.94 12.32 12.28
C LEU A 101 31.05 12.17 13.80
N ALA A 102 31.31 13.26 14.53
CA ALA A 102 31.59 13.26 15.97
C ALA A 102 30.34 13.44 16.85
N ASP A 103 29.50 14.42 16.53
CA ASP A 103 28.33 14.79 17.32
C ASP A 103 27.04 14.14 16.78
N ASN A 104 26.99 13.83 15.49
CA ASN A 104 25.82 13.23 14.81
C ASN A 104 26.07 11.84 14.21
N GLY A 105 27.25 11.26 14.45
CA GLY A 105 27.73 10.09 13.75
C GLY A 105 28.22 8.95 14.64
N ARG A 106 28.91 8.01 13.99
CA ARG A 106 29.39 6.74 14.55
C ARG A 106 30.57 6.86 15.52
N TYR A 107 31.29 7.98 15.49
CA TYR A 107 32.58 8.14 16.14
C TYR A 107 32.48 9.10 17.31
N SER A 108 33.23 8.85 18.38
CA SER A 108 33.36 9.87 19.43
C SER A 108 34.22 11.03 18.94
N THR A 109 34.03 12.23 19.52
CA THR A 109 34.92 13.40 19.33
C THR A 109 36.41 13.03 19.39
N ALA A 110 36.78 12.16 20.33
CA ALA A 110 38.17 11.73 20.51
C ALA A 110 38.65 10.78 19.39
N ASP A 111 37.75 10.07 18.73
CA ASP A 111 38.07 9.21 17.59
C ASP A 111 38.23 10.04 16.32
N VAL A 112 37.33 11.01 16.08
CA VAL A 112 37.46 11.94 14.95
C VAL A 112 38.70 12.82 15.08
N ALA A 113 39.05 13.27 16.29
CA ALA A 113 40.30 13.99 16.55
C ALA A 113 41.57 13.18 16.22
N ARG A 114 41.46 11.84 16.18
CA ARG A 114 42.56 10.93 15.79
C ARG A 114 42.57 10.61 14.30
N MET A 115 41.54 11.00 13.55
CA MET A 115 41.47 10.82 12.11
C MET A 115 42.25 11.91 11.39
N THR A 116 42.85 11.55 10.26
CA THR A 116 43.39 12.52 9.31
C THR A 116 42.28 13.13 8.45
N PRO A 117 42.50 14.28 7.77
CA PRO A 117 41.52 14.86 6.85
C PRO A 117 40.97 13.88 5.82
N ALA A 118 41.83 13.07 5.21
CA ALA A 118 41.43 12.06 4.23
C ALA A 118 40.59 10.92 4.85
N GLU A 119 40.83 10.58 6.12
CA GLU A 119 40.03 9.57 6.84
C GLU A 119 38.64 10.13 7.19
N ILE A 120 38.54 11.43 7.52
CA ILE A 120 37.27 12.12 7.74
C ILE A 120 36.46 12.16 6.45
N GLU A 121 37.07 12.54 5.33
CA GLU A 121 36.39 12.55 4.04
C GLU A 121 35.90 11.15 3.63
N ALA A 122 36.76 10.13 3.76
CA ALA A 122 36.39 8.77 3.42
C ALA A 122 35.28 8.21 4.33
N ALA A 123 35.32 8.51 5.63
CA ALA A 123 34.29 8.07 6.58
C ALA A 123 32.95 8.78 6.34
N TYR A 124 32.97 10.03 5.90
CA TYR A 124 31.78 10.78 5.52
C TYR A 124 31.15 10.22 4.22
N ASP A 125 31.98 9.94 3.21
CA ASP A 125 31.52 9.47 1.89
C ASP A 125 31.07 7.99 1.87
N GLU A 126 31.38 7.20 2.90
CA GLU A 126 30.96 5.78 3.01
C GLU A 126 29.43 5.63 3.18
N GLY A 127 28.70 6.73 3.46
CA GLY A 127 27.24 6.80 3.37
C GLY A 127 26.46 6.12 4.50
N ASP A 128 27.16 5.54 5.48
CA ASP A 128 26.60 4.79 6.62
C ASP A 128 26.56 5.63 7.92
N ILE A 129 26.47 6.96 7.79
CA ILE A 129 26.42 7.90 8.93
C ILE A 129 25.14 7.70 9.78
N TYR A 130 24.12 7.03 9.23
CA TYR A 130 22.71 7.17 9.65
C TYR A 130 22.09 5.96 10.34
N ILE A 131 22.83 5.16 11.12
CA ILE A 131 22.22 4.10 11.92
C ILE A 131 22.96 3.94 13.25
N ASP A 132 22.27 4.14 14.36
CA ASP A 132 22.80 3.83 15.69
C ASP A 132 23.00 2.31 15.88
N THR A 133 23.52 1.87 17.03
CA THR A 133 23.76 0.44 17.30
C THR A 133 22.46 -0.41 17.34
N TYR A 134 21.28 0.20 17.29
CA TYR A 134 19.96 -0.42 17.38
C TYR A 134 19.09 -0.29 16.13
N GLY A 135 19.56 0.38 15.07
CA GLY A 135 18.78 0.54 13.84
C GLY A 135 18.02 1.87 13.74
N HIS A 136 18.28 2.86 14.61
CA HIS A 136 17.58 4.15 14.60
C HIS A 136 18.41 5.26 13.94
N GLU A 137 17.71 6.21 13.31
CA GLU A 137 18.27 7.40 12.67
C GLU A 137 18.95 8.33 13.70
N THR A 138 20.14 8.86 13.39
CA THR A 138 20.90 9.80 14.23
C THR A 138 20.69 11.27 13.80
N TYR A 139 21.13 12.21 14.65
CA TYR A 139 20.39 13.44 14.95
C TYR A 139 20.66 14.68 14.08
N ALA A 140 21.53 14.61 13.07
CA ALA A 140 21.52 15.58 11.98
C ALA A 140 21.53 14.93 10.62
N TYR A 141 20.42 15.11 9.91
CA TYR A 141 20.22 14.64 8.55
C TYR A 141 19.45 15.69 7.79
N TYR A 142 19.73 15.76 6.49
CA TYR A 142 18.98 16.56 5.56
C TYR A 142 17.57 15.99 5.43
N THR A 143 16.58 16.86 5.55
CA THR A 143 15.18 16.56 5.25
C THR A 143 14.57 17.75 4.52
N GLU A 144 13.43 17.55 3.88
CA GLU A 144 12.77 18.59 3.10
C GLU A 144 11.38 18.79 3.67
N LYS A 145 11.06 20.01 4.07
CA LYS A 145 9.72 20.38 4.52
C LYS A 145 8.87 20.66 3.28
N TYR A 146 7.79 19.92 3.11
CA TYR A 146 6.87 20.07 1.99
C TYR A 146 5.66 20.94 2.35
N GLU A 147 4.95 21.48 1.36
CA GLU A 147 3.65 22.15 1.54
C GLU A 147 2.62 21.23 2.26
N GLU A 148 2.85 19.92 2.22
CA GLU A 148 2.06 18.87 2.87
C GLU A 148 2.30 18.76 4.40
N ASP A 149 3.39 19.34 4.91
CA ASP A 149 3.76 19.31 6.33
C ASP A 149 3.19 20.49 7.12
N ASP A 150 2.56 21.46 6.45
CA ASP A 150 2.02 22.71 7.03
C ASP A 150 0.49 22.67 7.24
N TYR A 151 -0.14 21.51 7.03
CA TYR A 151 -1.54 21.30 7.40
C TYR A 151 -1.61 20.93 8.88
N ASP A 152 -2.53 21.56 9.63
CA ASP A 152 -2.94 21.01 10.92
C ASP A 152 -3.66 19.67 10.67
N LEU A 153 -2.88 18.59 10.63
CA LEU A 153 -3.36 17.24 10.36
C LEU A 153 -4.22 16.70 11.51
N ASP A 154 -4.27 17.41 12.63
CA ASP A 154 -5.08 17.10 13.80
C ASP A 154 -6.42 17.85 13.78
N GLU A 155 -6.53 18.96 13.04
CA GLU A 155 -7.79 19.66 12.84
C GLU A 155 -8.72 18.96 11.82
N PRO A 156 -10.05 18.97 12.05
CA PRO A 156 -11.01 18.46 11.09
C PRO A 156 -10.95 19.22 9.76
N ILE A 157 -11.10 18.51 8.64
CA ILE A 157 -11.07 19.11 7.29
C ILE A 157 -12.20 20.14 7.09
N GLY A 158 -13.28 20.03 7.87
CA GLY A 158 -14.41 20.95 7.86
C GLY A 158 -15.36 20.79 6.67
N ALA A 159 -16.55 21.38 6.81
CA ALA A 159 -17.65 21.24 5.84
C ALA A 159 -17.27 21.72 4.43
N SER A 160 -16.51 22.80 4.31
CA SER A 160 -16.12 23.36 3.01
C SER A 160 -15.23 22.41 2.21
N MET A 161 -14.27 21.75 2.87
CA MET A 161 -13.40 20.79 2.21
C MET A 161 -14.16 19.51 1.88
N ALA A 162 -14.95 19.00 2.82
CA ALA A 162 -15.80 17.83 2.59
C ALA A 162 -16.75 18.04 1.40
N ASP A 163 -17.38 19.22 1.27
CA ASP A 163 -18.23 19.56 0.12
C ASP A 163 -17.45 19.65 -1.20
N THR A 164 -16.19 20.14 -1.16
CA THR A 164 -15.32 20.22 -2.34
C THR A 164 -14.93 18.83 -2.84
N ILE A 165 -14.55 17.94 -1.91
CA ILE A 165 -14.24 16.53 -2.19
C ILE A 165 -15.47 15.83 -2.77
N ARG A 166 -16.64 15.99 -2.15
CA ARG A 166 -17.90 15.40 -2.64
C ARG A 166 -18.24 15.87 -4.06
N GLN A 167 -18.20 17.16 -4.34
CA GLN A 167 -18.50 17.71 -5.68
C GLN A 167 -17.48 17.24 -6.73
N THR A 168 -16.22 17.09 -6.34
CA THR A 168 -15.17 16.56 -7.23
C THR A 168 -15.41 15.09 -7.54
N GLY A 169 -15.75 14.30 -6.52
CA GLY A 169 -16.13 12.90 -6.66
C GLY A 169 -17.38 12.68 -7.53
N GLU A 170 -18.42 13.50 -7.33
CA GLU A 170 -19.65 13.46 -8.16
C GLU A 170 -19.33 13.68 -9.64
N ARG A 171 -18.46 14.65 -9.94
CA ARG A 171 -18.01 14.92 -11.32
C ARG A 171 -17.17 13.79 -11.91
N LEU A 172 -16.34 13.11 -11.10
CA LEU A 172 -15.60 11.92 -11.54
C LEU A 172 -16.53 10.74 -11.84
N ALA A 173 -17.54 10.51 -10.99
CA ALA A 173 -18.54 9.48 -11.20
C ALA A 173 -19.30 9.70 -12.53
N GLU A 174 -19.67 10.96 -12.84
CA GLU A 174 -20.29 11.32 -14.12
C GLU A 174 -19.40 11.06 -15.36
N GLN A 175 -18.08 11.03 -15.18
CA GLN A 175 -17.09 10.77 -16.22
C GLN A 175 -16.66 9.31 -16.30
N SER A 176 -17.23 8.45 -15.47
CA SER A 176 -16.77 7.06 -15.37
C SER A 176 -17.10 6.25 -16.60
N HIS A 177 -16.19 5.33 -16.93
CA HIS A 177 -16.26 4.44 -18.07
C HIS A 177 -16.39 2.98 -17.60
N GLU A 178 -16.82 2.10 -18.50
CA GLU A 178 -16.88 0.66 -18.21
C GLU A 178 -15.47 0.05 -18.22
N SER A 179 -15.27 -1.06 -17.52
CA SER A 179 -13.96 -1.74 -17.46
C SER A 179 -13.36 -2.04 -18.84
N MET A 180 -14.19 -2.34 -19.84
CA MET A 180 -13.76 -2.70 -21.20
C MET A 180 -13.41 -1.49 -22.09
N ASP A 181 -13.60 -0.27 -21.60
CA ASP A 181 -13.18 0.96 -22.30
C ASP A 181 -11.68 1.24 -22.13
N PHE A 182 -11.02 0.55 -21.20
CA PHE A 182 -9.58 0.66 -20.91
C PHE A 182 -8.79 -0.48 -21.56
N GLU A 183 -7.49 -0.24 -21.77
CA GLU A 183 -6.59 -1.30 -22.24
C GLU A 183 -6.12 -2.18 -21.08
N PRO A 184 -5.90 -3.50 -21.30
CA PRO A 184 -5.41 -4.41 -20.27
C PRO A 184 -4.13 -3.92 -19.58
N GLY A 185 -4.22 -3.68 -18.26
CA GLY A 185 -3.09 -3.24 -17.44
C GLY A 185 -2.90 -1.73 -17.34
N GLU A 186 -3.84 -0.93 -17.86
CA GLU A 186 -3.92 0.48 -17.50
C GLU A 186 -4.23 0.66 -16.01
N HIS A 187 -3.61 1.68 -15.41
CA HIS A 187 -3.96 2.10 -14.05
C HIS A 187 -5.23 2.95 -14.09
N VAL A 188 -6.24 2.49 -13.36
CA VAL A 188 -7.54 3.14 -13.24
C VAL A 188 -7.92 3.28 -11.77
N HIS A 189 -8.80 4.24 -11.49
CA HIS A 189 -9.36 4.47 -10.17
C HIS A 189 -10.85 4.16 -10.18
N ALA A 190 -11.32 3.53 -9.10
CA ALA A 190 -12.72 3.17 -8.98
C ALA A 190 -13.59 4.40 -8.67
N THR A 191 -14.81 4.35 -9.17
CA THR A 191 -15.92 5.22 -8.76
C THR A 191 -17.14 4.33 -8.46
N PRO A 192 -18.22 4.88 -7.88
CA PRO A 192 -19.46 4.12 -7.72
C PRO A 192 -20.08 3.64 -9.05
N ASP A 193 -19.77 4.33 -10.15
CA ASP A 193 -20.38 4.10 -11.46
C ASP A 193 -19.47 3.35 -12.46
N GLY A 194 -18.19 3.17 -12.12
CA GLY A 194 -17.24 2.44 -12.97
C GLY A 194 -15.80 2.80 -12.62
N PHE A 195 -15.06 3.24 -13.64
CA PHE A 195 -13.65 3.57 -13.53
C PHE A 195 -13.31 4.87 -14.23
N VAL A 196 -12.27 5.54 -13.75
CA VAL A 196 -11.65 6.69 -14.43
C VAL A 196 -10.16 6.40 -14.64
N SER A 197 -9.59 6.94 -15.70
CA SER A 197 -8.16 6.82 -15.98
C SER A 197 -7.31 7.56 -14.93
N GLU A 198 -6.05 7.16 -14.78
CA GLU A 198 -5.04 7.90 -14.01
C GLU A 198 -5.01 9.40 -14.39
N THR A 199 -5.16 9.71 -15.67
CA THR A 199 -5.13 11.11 -16.14
C THR A 199 -6.35 11.91 -15.66
N GLU A 200 -7.55 11.33 -15.71
CA GLU A 200 -8.77 11.97 -15.19
C GLU A 200 -8.70 12.12 -13.66
N TRP A 201 -8.14 11.12 -12.98
CA TRP A 201 -7.89 11.15 -11.54
C TRP A 201 -6.95 12.29 -11.13
N GLU A 202 -5.79 12.39 -11.77
CA GLU A 202 -4.82 13.46 -11.50
C GLU A 202 -5.36 14.85 -11.88
N GLN A 203 -6.19 14.95 -12.93
CA GLN A 203 -6.87 16.21 -13.26
C GLN A 203 -7.91 16.62 -12.21
N ALA A 204 -8.52 15.66 -11.51
CA ALA A 204 -9.50 15.95 -10.48
C ALA A 204 -8.85 16.33 -9.14
N TRP A 205 -7.77 15.65 -8.75
CA TRP A 205 -7.17 15.75 -7.42
C TRP A 205 -5.81 16.43 -7.38
N GLY A 206 -5.15 16.69 -8.51
CA GLY A 206 -3.77 17.21 -8.55
C GLY A 206 -3.59 18.58 -7.90
N ASP A 207 -4.62 19.42 -7.90
CA ASP A 207 -4.61 20.73 -7.25
C ASP A 207 -5.23 20.70 -5.82
N GLN A 208 -5.58 19.52 -5.31
CA GLN A 208 -6.19 19.34 -3.98
C GLN A 208 -5.14 18.87 -2.95
N PRO A 209 -5.36 19.07 -1.64
CA PRO A 209 -4.49 18.53 -0.61
C PRO A 209 -4.31 17.00 -0.75
N ALA A 210 -3.14 16.48 -0.39
CA ALA A 210 -2.80 15.06 -0.56
C ALA A 210 -3.84 14.10 0.06
N TYR A 211 -4.43 14.47 1.21
CA TYR A 211 -5.45 13.66 1.88
C TYR A 211 -6.80 13.64 1.15
N ALA A 212 -7.05 14.52 0.17
CA ALA A 212 -8.35 14.63 -0.50
C ALA A 212 -8.71 13.36 -1.29
N ARG A 213 -7.71 12.68 -1.85
CA ARG A 213 -7.87 11.38 -2.54
C ARG A 213 -8.36 10.32 -1.56
N ALA A 214 -7.64 10.14 -0.45
CA ALA A 214 -8.01 9.22 0.62
C ALA A 214 -9.38 9.57 1.23
N ALA A 215 -9.69 10.86 1.38
CA ALA A 215 -10.98 11.31 1.88
C ALA A 215 -12.13 10.95 0.92
N TYR A 216 -11.93 11.10 -0.39
CA TYR A 216 -12.89 10.68 -1.39
C TYR A 216 -13.12 9.17 -1.33
N GLU A 217 -12.05 8.37 -1.42
CA GLU A 217 -12.15 6.91 -1.37
C GLU A 217 -12.85 6.45 -0.09
N LEU A 218 -12.46 7.00 1.06
CA LEU A 218 -13.06 6.70 2.35
C LEU A 218 -14.55 7.04 2.37
N SER A 219 -14.94 8.20 1.83
CA SER A 219 -16.34 8.62 1.73
C SER A 219 -17.17 7.72 0.81
N CYS A 220 -16.54 7.12 -0.21
CA CYS A 220 -17.21 6.16 -1.09
C CYS A 220 -17.34 4.77 -0.44
N ARG A 221 -16.31 4.30 0.30
CA ARG A 221 -16.37 3.01 1.01
C ARG A 221 -17.37 3.05 2.17
N HIS A 222 -17.38 4.16 2.91
CA HIS A 222 -18.17 4.35 4.13
C HIS A 222 -18.92 5.70 4.11
N PRO A 223 -20.00 5.83 3.30
CA PRO A 223 -20.71 7.10 3.12
C PRO A 223 -21.48 7.56 4.37
N GLY A 224 -21.50 6.77 5.44
CA GLY A 224 -22.03 7.17 6.74
C GLY A 224 -21.10 8.08 7.54
N LEU A 225 -19.79 8.07 7.24
CA LEU A 225 -18.79 8.86 7.96
C LEU A 225 -19.04 10.35 7.82
N ASN A 226 -18.98 11.07 8.94
CA ASN A 226 -19.09 12.52 8.89
C ASN A 226 -17.74 13.15 8.52
N MET A 227 -17.42 13.14 7.23
CA MET A 227 -16.09 13.53 6.70
C MET A 227 -15.63 14.90 7.18
N GLU A 228 -16.54 15.87 7.35
CA GLU A 228 -16.21 17.22 7.86
C GLU A 228 -15.60 17.25 9.27
N ASN A 229 -15.83 16.21 10.06
CA ASN A 229 -15.32 16.08 11.43
C ASN A 229 -14.01 15.29 11.52
N LEU A 230 -13.58 14.65 10.42
CA LEU A 230 -12.36 13.87 10.41
C LEU A 230 -11.16 14.76 10.11
N SER A 231 -10.08 14.57 10.85
CA SER A 231 -8.79 15.16 10.53
C SER A 231 -8.09 14.38 9.40
N PRO A 232 -7.13 14.99 8.67
CA PRO A 232 -6.32 14.28 7.69
C PRO A 232 -5.63 13.01 8.23
N LYS A 233 -5.12 13.03 9.48
CA LYS A 233 -4.55 11.85 10.14
C LYS A 233 -5.59 10.73 10.32
N GLN A 234 -6.79 11.07 10.77
CA GLN A 234 -7.87 10.10 10.93
C GLN A 234 -8.30 9.53 9.58
N ILE A 235 -8.42 10.37 8.55
CA ILE A 235 -8.73 9.94 7.19
C ILE A 235 -7.68 8.93 6.70
N ALA A 236 -6.39 9.24 6.81
CA ALA A 236 -5.32 8.34 6.39
C ALA A 236 -5.32 7.02 7.18
N ALA A 237 -5.51 7.08 8.50
CA ALA A 237 -5.55 5.90 9.35
C ALA A 237 -6.72 4.97 8.99
N ILE A 238 -7.93 5.53 8.84
CA ILE A 238 -9.15 4.78 8.55
C ILE A 238 -9.11 4.25 7.11
N ASN A 239 -8.69 5.05 6.14
CA ASN A 239 -8.61 4.66 4.72
C ASN A 239 -7.69 3.45 4.49
N ASN A 240 -6.62 3.35 5.28
CA ASN A 240 -5.61 2.31 5.14
C ASN A 240 -5.87 1.07 6.02
N SER A 241 -6.90 1.09 6.87
CA SER A 241 -7.14 0.01 7.83
C SER A 241 -8.62 -0.13 8.20
N GLU A 242 -9.23 -1.25 7.81
CA GLU A 242 -10.57 -1.65 8.26
C GLU A 242 -10.65 -1.74 9.78
N GLN A 243 -9.57 -2.17 10.44
CA GLN A 243 -9.52 -2.19 11.90
C GLN A 243 -9.62 -0.78 12.49
N ALA A 244 -8.97 0.22 11.87
CA ALA A 244 -9.08 1.61 12.31
C ALA A 244 -10.49 2.18 12.08
N TYR A 245 -11.18 1.77 11.00
CA TYR A 245 -12.60 2.06 10.82
C TYR A 245 -13.47 1.44 11.93
N GLU A 246 -13.29 0.16 12.22
CA GLU A 246 -14.04 -0.51 13.29
C GLU A 246 -13.79 0.14 14.65
N GLU A 247 -12.53 0.45 14.96
CA GLU A 247 -12.15 1.16 16.18
C GLU A 247 -12.82 2.53 16.26
N TYR A 248 -12.81 3.31 15.18
CA TYR A 248 -13.49 4.61 15.12
C TYR A 248 -15.01 4.50 15.33
N ILE A 249 -15.67 3.56 14.66
CA ILE A 249 -17.14 3.39 14.74
C ILE A 249 -17.58 2.89 16.12
N TYR A 250 -16.82 1.95 16.69
CA TYR A 250 -17.20 1.24 17.93
C TYR A 250 -16.48 1.77 19.17
N GLU A 251 -15.69 2.84 19.07
CA GLU A 251 -15.11 3.53 20.22
C GLU A 251 -16.19 3.88 21.26
N ASP A 252 -15.84 3.79 22.54
CA ASP A 252 -16.77 3.95 23.67
C ASP A 252 -18.05 3.08 23.59
N GLY A 253 -17.96 1.92 22.92
CA GLY A 253 -19.10 1.02 22.73
C GLY A 253 -20.13 1.53 21.72
N GLY A 254 -19.71 2.36 20.75
CA GLY A 254 -20.57 2.92 19.70
C GLY A 254 -21.42 4.11 20.15
N ALA A 255 -21.12 4.71 21.30
CA ALA A 255 -21.89 5.84 21.82
C ALA A 255 -21.76 7.11 20.96
N GLN A 256 -20.61 7.28 20.28
CA GLN A 256 -20.27 8.49 19.53
C GLN A 256 -20.54 8.35 18.03
N HIS A 257 -20.00 7.30 17.40
CA HIS A 257 -19.94 7.18 15.93
C HIS A 257 -20.82 6.07 15.33
N LEU A 258 -21.61 5.34 16.12
CA LEU A 258 -22.46 4.26 15.57
C LEU A 258 -23.48 4.74 14.53
N ARG A 259 -23.89 6.02 14.58
CA ARG A 259 -24.78 6.62 13.57
C ARG A 259 -24.08 6.84 12.23
N GLU A 260 -22.75 6.89 12.23
CA GLU A 260 -21.90 6.97 11.05
C GLU A 260 -21.59 5.57 10.47
N SER A 261 -22.05 4.50 11.13
CA SER A 261 -21.84 3.14 10.62
C SER A 261 -22.67 2.85 9.37
N ASP A 262 -22.09 2.04 8.48
CA ASP A 262 -22.75 1.66 7.22
C ASP A 262 -24.05 0.88 7.45
N THR A 263 -24.21 0.27 8.63
CA THR A 263 -25.40 -0.49 9.00
C THR A 263 -26.66 0.37 9.14
N MET A 264 -26.51 1.67 9.36
CA MET A 264 -27.60 2.63 9.56
C MET A 264 -28.00 3.36 8.27
N LEU A 265 -27.29 3.11 7.17
CA LEU A 265 -27.49 3.76 5.89
C LEU A 265 -28.79 3.33 5.18
N SER A 266 -29.26 4.19 4.27
CA SER A 266 -30.36 3.84 3.38
C SER A 266 -29.96 2.66 2.48
N LYS A 267 -30.95 1.99 1.88
CA LYS A 267 -30.66 0.90 0.91
C LYS A 267 -29.87 1.43 -0.30
N GLN A 268 -30.12 2.67 -0.71
CA GLN A 268 -29.47 3.25 -1.88
C GLN A 268 -27.99 3.58 -1.58
N ASP A 269 -27.71 4.18 -0.43
CA ASP A 269 -26.33 4.57 -0.08
C ASP A 269 -25.46 3.33 0.12
N ARG A 270 -26.02 2.26 0.72
CA ARG A 270 -25.33 0.97 0.82
C ARG A 270 -25.02 0.38 -0.55
N LEU A 271 -25.99 0.42 -1.47
CA LEU A 271 -25.79 -0.07 -2.83
C LEU A 271 -24.65 0.66 -3.54
N SER A 272 -24.59 2.00 -3.42
CA SER A 272 -23.51 2.79 -4.01
C SER A 272 -22.14 2.48 -3.37
N ALA A 273 -22.08 2.30 -2.05
CA ALA A 273 -20.86 1.90 -1.37
C ALA A 273 -20.40 0.49 -1.75
N ASP A 274 -21.33 -0.46 -1.87
CA ASP A 274 -21.05 -1.83 -2.29
C ASP A 274 -20.55 -1.87 -3.75
N MET A 275 -21.13 -1.04 -4.63
CA MET A 275 -20.67 -0.86 -6.01
C MET A 275 -19.25 -0.30 -6.08
N TYR A 276 -18.96 0.75 -5.31
CA TYR A 276 -17.61 1.32 -5.23
C TYR A 276 -16.60 0.28 -4.76
N ARG A 277 -16.87 -0.43 -3.65
CA ARG A 277 -15.97 -1.46 -3.12
C ARG A 277 -15.76 -2.60 -4.12
N GLN A 278 -16.77 -2.95 -4.92
CA GLN A 278 -16.63 -3.92 -5.99
C GLN A 278 -15.74 -3.41 -7.12
N ASN A 279 -15.96 -2.18 -7.59
CA ASN A 279 -15.14 -1.57 -8.63
C ASN A 279 -13.69 -1.42 -8.17
N GLU A 280 -13.46 -1.00 -6.94
CA GLU A 280 -12.12 -0.90 -6.35
C GLU A 280 -11.32 -2.21 -6.46
N ARG A 281 -11.93 -3.34 -6.06
CA ARG A 281 -11.29 -4.66 -6.19
C ARG A 281 -11.00 -5.04 -7.64
N ASN A 282 -11.86 -4.61 -8.55
CA ASN A 282 -11.76 -4.89 -9.98
C ASN A 282 -10.82 -3.93 -10.73
N ALA A 283 -10.38 -2.82 -10.13
CA ALA A 283 -9.58 -1.80 -10.83
C ALA A 283 -8.29 -2.38 -11.43
N GLN A 284 -7.63 -3.31 -10.72
CA GLN A 284 -6.46 -4.06 -11.20
C GLN A 284 -6.73 -4.96 -12.44
N TYR A 285 -8.00 -5.15 -12.80
CA TYR A 285 -8.44 -5.98 -13.93
C TYR A 285 -9.03 -5.14 -15.07
N ALA A 286 -8.87 -3.82 -15.04
CA ALA A 286 -9.31 -2.95 -16.12
C ALA A 286 -8.81 -3.43 -17.49
N GLY A 287 -9.72 -3.34 -18.47
CA GLY A 287 -9.52 -3.82 -19.84
C GLY A 287 -9.54 -5.33 -20.05
N ARG A 288 -9.72 -6.15 -19.00
CA ARG A 288 -9.68 -7.62 -19.09
C ARG A 288 -11.07 -8.22 -18.96
N ASP A 289 -11.32 -9.28 -19.73
CA ASP A 289 -12.46 -10.16 -19.48
C ASP A 289 -12.15 -11.17 -18.36
N LEU A 290 -13.18 -11.83 -17.84
CA LEU A 290 -13.02 -12.77 -16.72
C LEU A 290 -12.08 -13.94 -17.05
N ASN A 291 -12.08 -14.45 -18.29
CA ASN A 291 -11.20 -15.53 -18.70
C ASN A 291 -9.73 -15.07 -18.61
N ASP A 292 -9.43 -13.87 -19.09
CA ASP A 292 -8.10 -13.28 -18.98
C ASP A 292 -7.68 -13.07 -17.53
N VAL A 293 -8.60 -12.61 -16.67
CA VAL A 293 -8.35 -12.45 -15.23
C VAL A 293 -8.04 -13.80 -14.56
N ILE A 294 -8.84 -14.84 -14.85
CA ILE A 294 -8.61 -16.19 -14.32
C ILE A 294 -7.23 -16.69 -14.79
N CYS A 295 -6.93 -16.61 -16.09
CA CYS A 295 -5.65 -17.04 -16.65
C CYS A 295 -4.46 -16.29 -16.03
N MET A 296 -4.60 -14.97 -15.84
CA MET A 296 -3.59 -14.15 -15.17
C MET A 296 -3.35 -14.64 -13.74
N ARG A 297 -4.41 -14.81 -12.95
CA ARG A 297 -4.28 -15.25 -11.55
C ARG A 297 -3.70 -16.64 -11.43
N GLU A 298 -4.13 -17.56 -12.29
CA GLU A 298 -3.57 -18.90 -12.44
C GLU A 298 -2.05 -18.86 -12.73
N SER A 299 -1.62 -17.98 -13.64
CA SER A 299 -0.19 -17.84 -13.99
C SER A 299 0.68 -17.29 -12.85
N THR A 300 0.10 -16.47 -11.98
CA THR A 300 0.79 -15.86 -10.83
C THR A 300 0.72 -16.73 -9.56
N TYR A 301 -0.11 -17.77 -9.57
CA TYR A 301 -0.30 -18.61 -8.40
C TYR A 301 0.92 -19.50 -8.15
N THR A 302 1.58 -19.30 -7.01
CA THR A 302 2.81 -20.01 -6.63
C THR A 302 2.58 -21.18 -5.68
N GLY A 303 1.31 -21.48 -5.37
CA GLY A 303 0.90 -22.54 -4.46
C GLY A 303 0.08 -22.01 -3.27
N ASN A 304 -0.57 -22.92 -2.55
CA ASN A 304 -1.38 -22.56 -1.39
C ASN A 304 -0.47 -22.33 -0.19
N ASP A 305 -0.30 -21.08 0.22
CA ASP A 305 0.40 -20.68 1.45
C ASP A 305 -0.45 -20.86 2.72
N GLY A 306 -1.68 -21.38 2.57
CA GLY A 306 -2.66 -21.58 3.63
C GLY A 306 -3.80 -20.55 3.62
N THR A 307 -3.76 -19.55 2.73
CA THR A 307 -4.75 -18.46 2.68
C THR A 307 -5.90 -18.71 1.72
N LEU A 308 -5.70 -19.53 0.67
CA LEU A 308 -6.65 -19.69 -0.43
C LEU A 308 -8.06 -20.07 0.04
N THR A 309 -8.18 -21.00 0.98
CA THR A 309 -9.49 -21.42 1.50
C THR A 309 -10.25 -20.26 2.16
N ALA A 310 -9.56 -19.42 2.92
CA ALA A 310 -10.15 -18.25 3.57
C ALA A 310 -10.53 -17.18 2.55
N ASP A 311 -9.72 -17.01 1.49
CA ASP A 311 -10.00 -16.06 0.42
C ASP A 311 -11.19 -16.48 -0.44
N VAL A 312 -11.32 -17.78 -0.72
CA VAL A 312 -12.50 -18.36 -1.38
C VAL A 312 -13.74 -18.16 -0.53
N GLN A 313 -13.67 -18.38 0.79
CA GLN A 313 -14.78 -18.10 1.70
C GLN A 313 -15.19 -16.63 1.63
N ARG A 314 -14.24 -15.71 1.76
CA ARG A 314 -14.50 -14.27 1.72
C ARG A 314 -15.09 -13.84 0.38
N SER A 315 -14.56 -14.38 -0.72
CA SER A 315 -15.05 -14.10 -2.09
C SER A 315 -16.46 -14.66 -2.32
N THR A 316 -16.76 -15.83 -1.77
CA THR A 316 -18.11 -16.41 -1.85
C THR A 316 -19.12 -15.51 -1.13
N LEU A 317 -18.78 -15.03 0.08
CA LEU A 317 -19.62 -14.07 0.81
C LEU A 317 -19.79 -12.75 0.05
N ARG A 318 -18.72 -12.23 -0.54
CA ARG A 318 -18.78 -11.03 -1.40
C ARG A 318 -19.70 -11.22 -2.61
N ILE A 319 -19.67 -12.37 -3.28
CA ILE A 319 -20.60 -12.68 -4.39
C ILE A 319 -22.05 -12.65 -3.89
N LEU A 320 -22.31 -13.21 -2.70
CA LEU A 320 -23.65 -13.22 -2.11
C LEU A 320 -24.14 -11.83 -1.75
N ASP A 321 -23.27 -10.97 -1.22
CA ASP A 321 -23.60 -9.60 -0.83
C ASP A 321 -23.48 -8.59 -1.99
N SER A 322 -22.91 -9.00 -3.12
CA SER A 322 -22.60 -8.10 -4.24
C SER A 322 -23.85 -7.50 -4.87
N PRO A 323 -23.80 -6.21 -5.26
CA PRO A 323 -24.85 -5.55 -6.03
C PRO A 323 -24.95 -6.08 -7.45
N ASN A 324 -23.82 -6.53 -8.03
CA ASN A 324 -23.76 -7.17 -9.33
C ASN A 324 -22.76 -8.35 -9.29
N PRO A 325 -23.20 -9.54 -8.87
CA PRO A 325 -22.31 -10.69 -8.70
C PRO A 325 -21.64 -11.14 -10.01
N THR A 326 -22.25 -10.80 -11.15
CA THR A 326 -21.74 -11.14 -12.48
C THR A 326 -20.59 -10.25 -12.94
N ALA A 327 -20.37 -9.13 -12.25
CA ALA A 327 -19.28 -8.20 -12.53
C ALA A 327 -18.17 -8.22 -11.46
N ASP A 328 -18.28 -9.01 -10.38
CA ASP A 328 -17.24 -9.10 -9.34
C ASP A 328 -16.13 -10.07 -9.78
N MET A 329 -15.28 -9.60 -10.70
CA MET A 329 -14.21 -10.40 -11.31
C MET A 329 -13.17 -10.85 -10.29
N ASP A 330 -12.85 -10.02 -9.29
CA ASP A 330 -11.97 -10.40 -8.17
C ASP A 330 -12.51 -11.62 -7.43
N SER A 331 -13.77 -11.58 -7.00
CA SER A 331 -14.36 -12.68 -6.24
C SER A 331 -14.55 -13.92 -7.10
N MET A 332 -15.05 -13.78 -8.33
CA MET A 332 -15.25 -14.91 -9.25
C MET A 332 -13.93 -15.59 -9.62
N SER A 333 -12.87 -14.82 -9.90
CA SER A 333 -11.57 -15.39 -10.22
C SER A 333 -10.88 -16.02 -9.01
N THR A 334 -11.14 -15.52 -7.78
CA THR A 334 -10.67 -16.19 -6.55
C THR A 334 -11.35 -17.54 -6.37
N VAL A 335 -12.67 -17.60 -6.60
CA VAL A 335 -13.42 -18.86 -6.57
C VAL A 335 -12.89 -19.82 -7.63
N ALA A 336 -12.66 -19.35 -8.86
CA ALA A 336 -12.09 -20.17 -9.93
C ALA A 336 -10.72 -20.78 -9.54
N LEU A 337 -9.85 -19.97 -8.94
CA LEU A 337 -8.55 -20.42 -8.42
C LEU A 337 -8.72 -21.49 -7.32
N GLY A 338 -9.69 -21.30 -6.42
CA GLY A 338 -10.08 -22.30 -5.42
C GLY A 338 -10.55 -23.62 -6.03
N LEU A 339 -11.40 -23.56 -7.06
CA LEU A 339 -11.88 -24.75 -7.76
C LEU A 339 -10.75 -25.55 -8.41
N ASN A 340 -9.70 -24.85 -8.86
CA ASN A 340 -8.57 -25.49 -9.49
C ASN A 340 -7.57 -26.10 -8.48
N HIS A 341 -7.22 -25.33 -7.43
CA HIS A 341 -6.12 -25.68 -6.54
C HIS A 341 -6.52 -26.25 -5.18
N ASP A 342 -7.75 -26.00 -4.73
CA ASP A 342 -8.30 -26.55 -3.49
C ASP A 342 -9.79 -26.96 -3.64
N PRO A 343 -10.09 -27.89 -4.55
CA PRO A 343 -11.47 -28.18 -4.97
C PRO A 343 -12.35 -28.66 -3.82
N ASP A 344 -11.88 -29.56 -2.95
CA ASP A 344 -12.74 -30.15 -1.91
C ASP A 344 -13.17 -29.12 -0.86
N ASN A 345 -12.24 -28.28 -0.40
CA ASN A 345 -12.57 -27.22 0.56
C ASN A 345 -13.43 -26.14 -0.12
N THR A 346 -13.14 -25.80 -1.37
CA THR A 346 -13.95 -24.85 -2.14
C THR A 346 -15.40 -25.33 -2.28
N VAL A 347 -15.60 -26.62 -2.61
CA VAL A 347 -16.94 -27.23 -2.62
C VAL A 347 -17.61 -27.10 -1.25
N HIS A 348 -16.94 -27.49 -0.17
CA HIS A 348 -17.50 -27.39 1.18
C HIS A 348 -17.90 -25.96 1.56
N MET A 349 -17.06 -24.98 1.21
CA MET A 349 -17.31 -23.58 1.49
C MET A 349 -18.55 -23.07 0.76
N ILE A 350 -18.64 -23.35 -0.54
CA ILE A 350 -19.74 -22.90 -1.40
C ILE A 350 -21.04 -23.59 -1.02
N THR A 351 -21.06 -24.92 -0.86
CA THR A 351 -22.30 -25.63 -0.53
C THR A 351 -22.79 -25.34 0.88
N GLY A 352 -21.89 -25.01 1.81
CA GLY A 352 -22.22 -24.54 3.14
C GLY A 352 -22.98 -23.20 3.18
N GLN A 353 -22.89 -22.37 2.13
CA GLN A 353 -23.70 -21.14 2.03
C GLN A 353 -25.15 -21.41 1.59
N MET A 354 -25.44 -22.61 1.06
CA MET A 354 -26.74 -22.98 0.49
C MET A 354 -27.47 -24.06 1.30
N SER A 355 -26.80 -24.64 2.30
CA SER A 355 -27.27 -25.83 3.02
C SER A 355 -26.78 -25.85 4.47
N GLY A 356 -27.46 -26.64 5.30
CA GLY A 356 -27.06 -26.85 6.70
C GLY A 356 -25.73 -27.61 6.86
N HIS A 357 -25.21 -27.60 8.09
CA HIS A 357 -24.03 -28.39 8.46
C HIS A 357 -24.31 -29.89 8.28
N SER A 358 -23.28 -30.63 7.87
CA SER A 358 -23.33 -32.08 7.69
C SER A 358 -22.16 -32.70 8.45
N ASP A 359 -22.45 -33.75 9.21
CA ASP A 359 -21.47 -34.49 10.02
C ASP A 359 -20.84 -35.66 9.23
N ALA A 360 -21.16 -35.78 7.94
CA ALA A 360 -20.75 -36.93 7.14
C ALA A 360 -19.23 -37.01 6.90
N HIS A 361 -18.70 -38.22 6.95
CA HIS A 361 -17.26 -38.49 6.82
C HIS A 361 -16.72 -38.45 5.38
N SER A 362 -17.57 -38.37 4.36
CA SER A 362 -17.14 -38.24 2.96
C SER A 362 -17.87 -37.11 2.26
N LEU A 363 -17.17 -36.44 1.32
CA LEU A 363 -17.71 -35.30 0.57
C LEU A 363 -19.04 -35.66 -0.11
N LYS A 364 -19.10 -36.79 -0.83
CA LYS A 364 -20.32 -37.24 -1.51
C LYS A 364 -21.52 -37.36 -0.56
N GLN A 365 -21.31 -38.04 0.58
CA GLN A 365 -22.36 -38.25 1.57
C GLN A 365 -22.79 -36.93 2.19
N SER A 366 -21.84 -36.04 2.45
CA SER A 366 -22.10 -34.71 3.00
C SER A 366 -22.98 -33.86 2.08
N LEU A 367 -22.62 -33.82 0.79
CA LEU A 367 -23.38 -33.12 -0.24
C LEU A 367 -24.79 -33.69 -0.40
N LYS A 368 -24.93 -35.01 -0.36
CA LYS A 368 -26.26 -35.65 -0.43
C LYS A 368 -27.13 -35.26 0.77
N GLU A 369 -26.59 -35.34 1.99
CA GLU A 369 -27.31 -34.95 3.20
C GLU A 369 -27.72 -33.47 3.16
N GLN A 370 -26.87 -32.60 2.61
CA GLN A 370 -27.17 -31.19 2.36
C GLN A 370 -28.35 -31.02 1.39
N LEU A 371 -28.38 -31.74 0.26
CA LEU A 371 -29.46 -31.70 -0.72
C LEU A 371 -30.78 -32.27 -0.18
N ASP A 372 -30.71 -33.35 0.61
CA ASP A 372 -31.86 -34.01 1.25
C ASP A 372 -32.41 -33.21 2.44
N SER A 373 -31.63 -32.24 2.96
CA SER A 373 -32.07 -31.42 4.07
C SER A 373 -33.23 -30.49 3.68
N ASP A 374 -34.31 -30.55 4.45
CA ASP A 374 -35.51 -29.71 4.31
C ASP A 374 -35.30 -28.30 4.90
N THR A 375 -34.03 -27.89 5.00
CA THR A 375 -33.65 -26.62 5.57
C THR A 375 -33.96 -25.51 4.55
N THR A 376 -34.73 -24.50 4.98
CA THR A 376 -35.02 -23.26 4.25
C THR A 376 -33.80 -22.34 4.17
N TYR A 377 -32.63 -22.87 3.80
CA TYR A 377 -31.50 -22.03 3.45
C TYR A 377 -31.83 -21.21 2.19
N ASP A 378 -31.16 -20.07 2.09
CA ASP A 378 -31.59 -18.95 1.29
C ASP A 378 -31.63 -19.27 -0.21
N HIS A 379 -32.84 -19.34 -0.77
CA HIS A 379 -33.11 -19.55 -2.19
C HIS A 379 -32.46 -18.44 -3.04
N GLU A 380 -32.31 -17.24 -2.47
CA GLU A 380 -31.59 -16.12 -3.08
C GLU A 380 -30.09 -16.42 -3.19
N ASN A 381 -29.47 -16.99 -2.15
CA ASN A 381 -28.07 -17.38 -2.20
C ASN A 381 -27.81 -18.44 -3.26
N ALA A 382 -28.71 -19.44 -3.36
CA ALA A 382 -28.61 -20.47 -4.37
C ALA A 382 -28.74 -19.91 -5.80
N GLU A 383 -29.62 -18.93 -6.03
CA GLU A 383 -29.77 -18.27 -7.33
C GLU A 383 -28.51 -17.46 -7.70
N ARG A 384 -27.99 -16.65 -6.77
CA ARG A 384 -26.78 -15.83 -6.97
C ARG A 384 -25.56 -16.71 -7.25
N LEU A 385 -25.36 -17.77 -6.46
CA LEU A 385 -24.25 -18.69 -6.66
C LEU A 385 -24.39 -19.50 -7.94
N SER A 386 -25.59 -19.97 -8.30
CA SER A 386 -25.81 -20.63 -9.59
C SER A 386 -25.37 -19.74 -10.76
N THR A 387 -25.79 -18.48 -10.74
CA THR A 387 -25.43 -17.49 -11.76
C THR A 387 -23.92 -17.27 -11.84
N ALA A 388 -23.28 -17.01 -10.71
CA ALA A 388 -21.83 -16.79 -10.66
C ALA A 388 -21.04 -18.02 -11.11
N LEU A 389 -21.43 -19.22 -10.65
CA LEU A 389 -20.77 -20.47 -11.01
C LEU A 389 -20.93 -20.82 -12.49
N ASN A 390 -22.08 -20.49 -13.10
CA ASN A 390 -22.25 -20.63 -14.55
C ASN A 390 -21.32 -19.68 -15.32
N ILE A 391 -21.13 -18.45 -14.84
CA ILE A 391 -20.16 -17.52 -15.46
C ILE A 391 -18.74 -18.05 -15.31
N ILE A 392 -18.36 -18.50 -14.11
CA ILE A 392 -17.03 -19.11 -13.87
C ILE A 392 -16.83 -20.32 -14.77
N ALA A 393 -17.82 -21.21 -14.89
CA ALA A 393 -17.73 -22.41 -15.73
C ALA A 393 -17.44 -22.09 -17.20
N ASN A 394 -17.99 -21.00 -17.72
CA ASN A 394 -17.79 -20.57 -19.10
C ASN A 394 -16.47 -19.83 -19.36
N ASN A 395 -15.72 -19.47 -18.30
CA ASN A 395 -14.48 -18.70 -18.39
C ASN A 395 -13.27 -19.40 -17.75
N ALA A 396 -13.48 -20.44 -16.95
CA ALA A 396 -12.40 -21.18 -16.31
C ALA A 396 -11.66 -22.10 -17.29
N ASP A 397 -10.36 -22.27 -17.10
CA ASP A 397 -9.58 -23.23 -17.87
C ASP A 397 -9.98 -24.68 -17.52
N ASP A 398 -10.47 -25.40 -18.53
CA ASP A 398 -10.88 -26.79 -18.41
C ASP A 398 -9.73 -27.80 -18.47
N THR A 399 -8.48 -27.36 -18.69
CA THR A 399 -7.31 -28.26 -18.72
C THR A 399 -7.19 -29.11 -17.44
N GLN A 400 -7.60 -28.56 -16.30
CA GLN A 400 -7.60 -29.25 -15.01
C GLN A 400 -9.00 -29.60 -14.49
N GLY A 401 -10.07 -29.21 -15.20
CA GLY A 401 -11.46 -29.54 -14.87
C GLY A 401 -12.16 -28.54 -13.93
N ALA A 402 -11.62 -27.34 -13.75
CA ALA A 402 -12.22 -26.32 -12.90
C ALA A 402 -13.59 -25.86 -13.45
N GLY A 403 -13.74 -25.72 -14.78
CA GLY A 403 -15.03 -25.37 -15.41
C GLY A 403 -16.09 -26.46 -15.24
N TRP A 404 -15.69 -27.74 -15.32
CA TRP A 404 -16.58 -28.86 -15.00
C TRP A 404 -16.99 -28.92 -13.53
N LEU A 405 -16.08 -28.58 -12.60
CA LEU A 405 -16.42 -28.48 -11.18
C LEU A 405 -17.38 -27.31 -10.92
N ALA A 406 -17.13 -26.14 -11.51
CA ALA A 406 -18.05 -25.00 -11.46
C ALA A 406 -19.43 -25.36 -12.00
N THR A 407 -19.50 -26.05 -13.15
CA THR A 407 -20.74 -26.56 -13.74
C THR A 407 -21.51 -27.47 -12.77
N SER A 408 -20.80 -28.38 -12.09
CA SER A 408 -21.43 -29.30 -11.14
C SER A 408 -21.93 -28.59 -9.88
N LEU A 409 -21.20 -27.58 -9.39
CA LEU A 409 -21.65 -26.74 -8.28
C LEU A 409 -22.83 -25.84 -8.67
N GLY A 410 -22.87 -25.33 -9.90
CA GLY A 410 -24.02 -24.60 -10.44
C GLY A 410 -25.27 -25.50 -10.43
N ALA A 411 -25.14 -26.75 -10.86
CA ALA A 411 -26.22 -27.73 -10.76
C ALA A 411 -26.64 -28.04 -9.31
N PHE A 412 -25.70 -28.06 -8.37
CA PHE A 412 -26.02 -28.18 -6.94
C PHE A 412 -26.85 -26.98 -6.46
N ALA A 413 -26.44 -25.77 -6.85
CA ALA A 413 -27.16 -24.55 -6.54
C ALA A 413 -28.56 -24.53 -7.16
N ASP A 414 -28.72 -24.93 -8.43
CA ASP A 414 -30.02 -25.09 -9.10
C ASP A 414 -30.93 -26.08 -8.36
N TYR A 415 -30.37 -27.19 -7.86
CA TYR A 415 -31.14 -28.16 -7.07
C TYR A 415 -31.68 -27.52 -5.79
N ARG A 416 -30.86 -26.74 -5.08
CA ARG A 416 -31.23 -26.03 -3.85
C ARG A 416 -32.18 -24.87 -4.11
N HIS A 417 -32.04 -24.21 -5.24
CA HIS A 417 -33.01 -23.23 -5.74
C HIS A 417 -34.34 -23.91 -6.13
N GLY A 418 -34.35 -25.21 -6.41
CA GLY A 418 -35.57 -26.00 -6.64
C GLY A 418 -35.78 -26.43 -8.08
N ASP A 419 -34.89 -26.08 -9.01
CA ASP A 419 -34.86 -26.65 -10.36
C ASP A 419 -34.14 -28.00 -10.37
N LYS A 420 -34.70 -28.96 -9.62
CA LYS A 420 -34.17 -30.33 -9.53
C LYS A 420 -34.09 -31.02 -10.90
N GLY A 421 -34.96 -30.63 -11.83
CA GLY A 421 -35.00 -31.19 -13.18
C GLY A 421 -33.79 -30.78 -14.01
N GLN A 422 -33.46 -29.49 -14.03
CA GLN A 422 -32.25 -28.97 -14.69
C GLN A 422 -31.00 -29.47 -14.01
N ALA A 423 -30.92 -29.39 -12.68
CA ALA A 423 -29.79 -29.87 -11.90
C ALA A 423 -29.42 -31.33 -12.23
N ARG A 424 -30.40 -32.24 -12.29
CA ARG A 424 -30.17 -33.64 -12.64
C ARG A 424 -29.76 -33.84 -14.10
N ARG A 425 -30.20 -32.99 -15.04
CA ARG A 425 -29.74 -33.04 -16.44
C ARG A 425 -28.26 -32.67 -16.51
N THR A 426 -27.90 -31.53 -15.94
CA THR A 426 -26.52 -31.05 -15.89
C THR A 426 -25.59 -32.04 -15.17
N ALA A 427 -26.03 -32.63 -14.04
CA ALA A 427 -25.25 -33.66 -13.35
C ALA A 427 -25.02 -34.92 -14.21
N ASN A 428 -26.01 -35.35 -15.01
CA ASN A 428 -25.81 -36.45 -15.96
C ASN A 428 -24.83 -36.08 -17.08
N GLU A 429 -24.86 -34.83 -17.57
CA GLU A 429 -23.91 -34.34 -18.57
C GLU A 429 -22.47 -34.36 -18.06
N VAL A 430 -22.25 -33.89 -16.82
CA VAL A 430 -20.93 -33.96 -16.15
C VAL A 430 -20.45 -35.41 -16.05
N ARG A 431 -21.31 -36.34 -15.59
CA ARG A 431 -20.94 -37.77 -15.52
C ARG A 431 -20.64 -38.37 -16.90
N HIS A 432 -21.41 -38.01 -17.91
CA HIS A 432 -21.20 -38.50 -19.26
C HIS A 432 -19.86 -37.99 -19.82
N SER A 433 -19.54 -36.72 -19.59
CA SER A 433 -18.28 -36.11 -20.00
C SER A 433 -17.07 -36.79 -19.33
N LEU A 434 -17.14 -37.03 -18.01
CA LEU A 434 -16.14 -37.78 -17.26
C LEU A 434 -15.91 -39.19 -17.81
N GLN A 435 -16.99 -39.90 -18.16
CA GLN A 435 -16.90 -41.25 -18.73
C GLN A 435 -16.33 -41.23 -20.15
N ALA A 436 -16.73 -40.26 -20.97
CA ALA A 436 -16.25 -40.11 -22.34
C ALA A 436 -14.74 -39.80 -22.40
N HIS A 437 -14.20 -39.14 -21.37
CA HIS A 437 -12.80 -38.75 -21.27
C HIS A 437 -12.02 -39.55 -20.19
N ALA A 438 -12.50 -40.74 -19.83
CA ALA A 438 -11.89 -41.54 -18.75
C ALA A 438 -10.42 -41.97 -19.03
N ASP A 439 -10.03 -42.01 -20.31
CA ASP A 439 -8.67 -42.33 -20.75
C ASP A 439 -7.76 -41.09 -20.81
N ASP A 440 -8.31 -39.88 -20.68
CA ASP A 440 -7.55 -38.63 -20.64
C ASP A 440 -6.87 -38.45 -19.27
N PRO A 441 -5.54 -38.26 -19.19
CA PRO A 441 -4.87 -37.94 -17.94
C PRO A 441 -5.46 -36.73 -17.21
N ALA A 442 -6.00 -35.74 -17.92
CA ALA A 442 -6.62 -34.56 -17.34
C ALA A 442 -7.82 -34.91 -16.44
N THR A 443 -8.63 -35.91 -16.79
CA THR A 443 -9.79 -36.34 -15.97
C THR A 443 -9.40 -37.05 -14.67
N ARG A 444 -8.11 -37.35 -14.49
CA ARG A 444 -7.56 -37.84 -13.22
C ARG A 444 -7.14 -36.71 -12.28
N SER A 445 -7.22 -35.46 -12.72
CA SER A 445 -7.01 -34.31 -11.85
C SER A 445 -8.04 -34.29 -10.73
N LYS A 446 -7.68 -33.59 -9.64
CA LYS A 446 -8.57 -33.47 -8.48
C LYS A 446 -9.88 -32.73 -8.83
N PRO A 447 -9.88 -31.59 -9.56
CA PRO A 447 -11.13 -30.89 -9.87
C PRO A 447 -12.13 -31.74 -10.67
N TRP A 448 -11.67 -32.49 -11.67
CA TRP A 448 -12.52 -33.41 -12.43
C TRP A 448 -13.16 -34.49 -11.55
N GLN A 449 -12.37 -35.12 -10.67
CA GLN A 449 -12.89 -36.14 -9.75
C GLN A 449 -13.91 -35.54 -8.78
N THR A 450 -13.64 -34.35 -8.25
CA THR A 450 -14.55 -33.64 -7.35
C THR A 450 -15.84 -33.24 -8.08
N ALA A 451 -15.77 -32.84 -9.36
CA ALA A 451 -16.96 -32.55 -10.17
C ALA A 451 -17.86 -33.79 -10.32
N GLY A 452 -17.26 -34.96 -10.52
CA GLY A 452 -17.98 -36.24 -10.53
C GLY A 452 -18.63 -36.56 -9.19
N ILE A 453 -17.95 -36.28 -8.08
CA ILE A 453 -18.50 -36.49 -6.73
C ILE A 453 -19.74 -35.61 -6.48
N VAL A 454 -19.70 -34.34 -6.88
CA VAL A 454 -20.84 -33.42 -6.75
C VAL A 454 -22.01 -33.88 -7.62
N ALA A 455 -21.75 -34.22 -8.89
CA ALA A 455 -22.78 -34.74 -9.80
C ALA A 455 -23.42 -36.04 -9.27
N ASP A 456 -22.61 -36.94 -8.72
CA ASP A 456 -23.09 -38.18 -8.11
C ASP A 456 -24.00 -37.93 -6.91
N ALA A 457 -23.68 -36.93 -6.07
CA ALA A 457 -24.52 -36.56 -4.93
C ALA A 457 -25.89 -36.04 -5.40
N ILE A 458 -25.93 -35.21 -6.45
CA ILE A 458 -27.18 -34.68 -7.05
C ILE A 458 -28.06 -35.79 -7.62
N LEU A 459 -27.46 -36.80 -8.27
CA LEU A 459 -28.20 -37.90 -8.87
C LEU A 459 -28.73 -38.90 -7.82
N ASP A 460 -28.04 -39.01 -6.68
CA ASP A 460 -28.42 -39.90 -5.58
C ASP A 460 -29.41 -39.28 -4.57
N ALA A 461 -29.65 -37.96 -4.64
CA ALA A 461 -30.65 -37.20 -3.88
C ALA A 461 -31.94 -37.01 -4.68
#